data_AF-A0A067MQF5-F1
#
_entry.id   AF-A0A067MQF5-F1
#
_cell.length_a   1.000
_cell.length_b   1.000
_cell.length_c   1.000
_cell.angle_alpha   90.00
_cell.angle_beta   90.00
_cell.angle_gamma   90.00
#
_symmetry.space_group_name_H-M   'P 1'
#
loop_
_entity.id
_entity.type
_entity.pdbx_description
1 polymer ?
#
loop_
_entity_poly.entity_id
_entity_poly.type
_entity_poly.pdbx_seq_one_letter_code
_entity_poly.pdbx_strand_id
1 'polypeptide(L)' 'IFLTDVLFNSPRLQFSEHQKQAVLTWARDLGARVPTLSALKRWQTVLKDELGDPTEKVVSPEGSILYHNNIGYSVAKVI' A
#
# COMPACT_ATOMS: atom_id res chain seq x y z
N ILE A 1 -11.83 5.25 2.96
CA ILE A 1 -10.35 5.16 3.04
C ILE A 1 -9.90 3.72 2.81
N PHE A 2 -10.31 2.76 3.65
CA PHE A 2 -9.93 1.34 3.52
C PHE A 2 -10.17 0.71 2.13
N LEU A 3 -11.36 0.82 1.54
CA LEU A 3 -11.65 0.25 0.22
C LEU A 3 -10.75 0.80 -0.90
N THR A 4 -10.46 2.10 -0.85
CA THR A 4 -9.58 2.76 -1.81
C THR A 4 -8.13 2.29 -1.65
N ASP A 5 -7.71 2.04 -0.41
CA ASP A 5 -6.40 1.48 -0.09
C ASP A 5 -6.25 0.05 -0.63
N VAL A 6 -7.26 -0.81 -0.42
CA VAL A 6 -7.31 -2.17 -0.97
C VAL A 6 -7.27 -2.18 -2.50
N LEU A 7 -8.02 -1.29 -3.15
CA LEU A 7 -8.03 -1.16 -4.61
C LEU A 7 -6.62 -0.83 -5.14
N PHE A 8 -5.94 0.13 -4.51
CA PHE A 8 -4.63 0.60 -4.96
C PHE A 8 -3.47 -0.34 -4.64
N ASN A 9 -3.65 -1.23 -3.66
CA ASN A 9 -2.67 -2.24 -3.27
C ASN A 9 -3.11 -3.66 -3.71
N SER A 10 -4.01 -3.76 -4.69
CA SER A 10 -4.42 -5.05 -5.25
C SER A 10 -3.24 -5.76 -5.92
N PRO A 11 -2.97 -7.05 -5.60
CA PRO A 11 -1.80 -7.77 -6.11
C PRO A 11 -1.68 -7.80 -7.64
N ARG A 12 -2.81 -7.77 -8.34
CA ARG A 12 -2.88 -7.88 -9.80
C ARG A 12 -3.03 -6.53 -10.49
N LEU A 13 -3.13 -5.43 -9.73
CA LEU A 13 -3.38 -4.11 -10.25
C LEU A 13 -2.66 -3.07 -9.39
N GLN A 14 -1.34 -3.01 -9.55
CA GLN A 14 -0.52 -2.01 -8.89
C GLN A 14 -0.63 -0.68 -9.63
N PHE A 15 -1.25 0.30 -9.00
CA PHE A 15 -1.32 1.65 -9.55
C PHE A 15 -0.06 2.43 -9.20
N SER A 16 0.52 3.13 -10.17
CA SER A 16 1.53 4.15 -9.91
C SER A 16 0.91 5.34 -9.17
N GLU A 17 1.73 6.16 -8.53
CA GLU A 17 1.27 7.37 -7.83
C GLU A 17 0.46 8.31 -8.74
N HIS A 18 0.91 8.49 -9.99
CA HIS A 18 0.20 9.28 -10.98
C HIS A 18 -1.17 8.66 -11.33
N GLN A 19 -1.24 7.34 -11.45
CA GLN A 19 -2.51 6.66 -11.72
C GLN A 19 -3.46 6.73 -10.52
N LYS A 20 -2.97 6.58 -9.28
CA LYS A 20 -3.78 6.77 -8.07
C LYS A 20 -4.36 8.19 -8.03
N GLN A 21 -3.53 9.20 -8.29
CA GLN A 21 -3.97 10.59 -8.34
C GLN A 21 -5.05 10.80 -9.43
N ALA A 22 -4.85 10.25 -10.62
CA ALA A 22 -5.82 10.35 -11.71
C ALA A 22 -7.17 9.72 -11.36
N VAL A 23 -7.18 8.52 -10.77
CA VAL A 23 -8.41 7.82 -10.33
C VAL A 23 -9.14 8.62 -9.26
N LEU A 24 -8.43 9.18 -8.27
CA LEU A 24 -9.05 9.99 -7.21
C LEU A 24 -9.59 11.31 -7.74
N THR A 25 -8.90 11.94 -8.69
CA THR A 25 -9.40 13.16 -9.34
C THR A 25 -10.64 12.87 -10.15
N TRP A 26 -10.60 11.85 -11.02
CA TRP A 26 -11.75 11.44 -11.82
C TRP A 26 -12.98 11.12 -10.95
N ALA A 27 -12.80 10.35 -9.86
CA ALA A 27 -13.90 10.04 -8.94
C ALA A 27 -14.46 11.29 -8.25
N ARG A 28 -13.61 12.25 -7.89
CA ARG A 28 -14.04 13.52 -7.30
C ARG A 28 -14.83 14.37 -8.29
N ASP A 29 -14.38 14.42 -9.54
CA ASP A 29 -15.06 15.16 -10.62
C ASP A 29 -16.43 14.57 -10.94
N LEU A 30 -16.61 13.26 -10.72
CA LEU A 30 -17.92 12.58 -10.77
C LEU A 30 -18.80 12.81 -9.53
N GLY A 31 -18.37 13.63 -8.57
CA GLY A 31 -19.11 13.94 -7.34
C GLY A 31 -18.96 12.89 -6.24
N ALA A 32 -18.08 11.90 -6.39
CA ALA A 32 -17.86 10.92 -5.34
C ALA A 32 -17.06 11.51 -4.17
N ARG A 33 -17.44 11.16 -2.94
CA ARG A 33 -16.69 11.51 -1.73
C ARG A 33 -15.53 10.55 -1.53
N VAL A 34 -14.39 10.86 -2.14
CA VAL A 34 -13.15 10.06 -2.06
C VAL A 34 -12.07 10.73 -1.20
N PRO A 35 -11.15 9.97 -0.57
CA PRO A 35 -10.02 10.55 0.15
C PRO A 35 -9.03 11.26 -0.78
N THR A 36 -8.22 12.16 -0.22
CA THR A 36 -7.04 12.67 -0.93
C THR A 36 -5.94 11.62 -0.93
N LEU A 37 -5.02 11.72 -1.90
CA LEU A 37 -3.85 10.84 -1.96
C LEU A 37 -2.98 10.97 -0.70
N SER A 38 -2.84 12.19 -0.17
CA SER A 38 -2.13 12.45 1.08
C SER A 38 -2.78 11.77 2.29
N ALA A 39 -4.12 11.79 2.38
CA ALA A 39 -4.86 11.12 3.45
C ALA A 39 -4.70 9.59 3.36
N LEU A 40 -4.68 9.03 2.15
CA LEU A 40 -4.39 7.61 1.94
C LEU A 40 -2.99 7.22 2.40
N LYS A 41 -1.97 8.00 2.05
CA LYS A 41 -0.59 7.74 2.49
C LYS A 41 -0.46 7.81 4.01
N ARG A 42 -1.06 8.82 4.64
CA ARG A 42 -1.04 8.95 6.10
C ARG A 42 -1.74 7.75 6.77
N TRP A 43 -2.86 7.30 6.21
CA TRP A 43 -3.55 6.11 6.66
C TRP A 43 -2.70 4.84 6.53
N GLN A 44 -1.99 4.66 5.41
CA GLN A 44 -1.07 3.54 5.21
C GLN A 44 0.07 3.54 6.23
N THR A 45 0.63 4.71 6.55
CA THR A 45 1.66 4.84 7.61
C THR A 45 1.10 4.39 8.96
N VAL A 46 -0.08 4.89 9.34
CA VAL A 46 -0.73 4.49 10.61
C VAL A 46 -0.98 2.98 10.64
N LEU A 47 -1.46 2.39 9.55
CA LEU A 47 -1.66 0.94 9.48
C LEU A 47 -0.37 0.15 9.63
N LYS A 48 0.73 0.62 9.03
CA LYS A 48 2.04 -0.01 9.18
C LYS A 48 2.56 0.07 10.61
N ASP A 49 2.35 1.20 11.29
CA ASP A 49 2.78 1.38 12.68
C ASP A 49 1.98 0.47 13.63
N GLU A 50 0.68 0.31 13.40
CA GLU A 50 -0.21 -0.51 14.23
C GLU A 50 -0.06 -2.02 13.99
N LEU A 51 0.07 -2.44 12.72
CA LEU A 51 0.12 -3.87 12.35
C LEU A 51 1.55 -4.42 12.24
N GLY A 52 2.54 -3.53 12.14
CA GLY A 52 3.91 -3.84 11.73
C GLY A 52 4.07 -3.82 10.20
N ASP A 53 5.29 -3.55 9.72
CA ASP A 53 5.61 -3.66 8.29
C ASP A 53 6.11 -5.09 8.00
N PRO A 54 5.36 -5.91 7.24
CA PRO A 54 5.81 -7.24 6.85
C PRO A 54 6.90 -7.19 5.77
N THR A 55 7.16 -6.03 5.18
CA THR A 55 8.08 -5.85 4.06
C THR A 55 9.51 -5.68 4.57
N GLU A 56 10.34 -6.67 4.30
CA GLU A 56 11.77 -6.58 4.54
C GLU A 56 12.48 -6.17 3.24
N LYS A 57 13.38 -5.20 3.37
CA LYS A 57 14.29 -4.81 2.29
C LYS A 57 15.53 -5.69 2.37
N VAL A 58 15.75 -6.49 1.34
CA VAL A 58 16.97 -7.30 1.17
C VAL A 58 17.79 -6.75 0.03
N VAL A 59 19.07 -6.50 0.31
CA VAL A 59 20.04 -6.15 -0.72
C VAL A 59 20.75 -7.43 -1.11
N SER A 60 20.63 -7.83 -2.37
CA SER A 60 21.35 -9.00 -2.90
C SER A 60 22.86 -8.72 -2.89
N PRO A 61 23.71 -9.75 -2.82
CA PRO A 61 25.16 -9.59 -2.92
C PRO A 61 25.61 -8.86 -4.20
N GLU A 62 24.81 -8.96 -5.28
CA GLU A 62 25.06 -8.28 -6.56
C GLU A 62 24.50 -6.84 -6.60
N GLY A 63 23.94 -6.33 -5.49
CA GLY A 63 23.46 -4.95 -5.36
C GLY A 63 21.99 -4.73 -5.74
N SER A 64 21.23 -5.78 -6.04
CA SER A 64 19.80 -5.65 -6.33
C SER A 64 18.99 -5.44 -5.06
N ILE A 65 18.11 -4.44 -5.04
CA ILE A 65 17.20 -4.21 -3.91
C ILE A 65 15.91 -4.99 -4.14
N LEU A 66 15.66 -5.97 -3.28
CA LEU A 66 14.46 -6.78 -3.26
C LEU A 66 13.62 -6.40 -2.03
N TYR A 67 12.31 -6.34 -2.22
CA TYR A 67 11.36 -6.17 -1.13
C TYR A 67 10.57 -7.47 -1.03
N HIS A 68 10.78 -8.24 0.04
CA HIS A 68 10.00 -9.45 0.29
C HIS A 68 9.09 -9.25 1.50
N ASN A 69 7.88 -9.80 1.44
CA ASN A 69 7.06 -9.87 2.64
C ASN A 69 7.47 -11.13 3.40
N ASN A 70 7.92 -11.00 4.65
CA ASN A 70 8.26 -12.16 5.49
C ASN A 70 6.96 -12.84 5.96
N ILE A 71 6.44 -13.77 5.15
CA ILE A 71 5.21 -14.51 5.46
C ILE A 71 5.39 -15.34 6.74
N GLY A 72 6.60 -15.83 7.03
CA GLY A 72 6.89 -16.61 8.24
C GLY A 72 6.66 -15.83 9.53
N TYR A 73 7.00 -14.53 9.55
CA TYR A 73 6.73 -13.65 10.69
C TYR A 73 5.23 -13.41 10.90
N SER A 74 4.45 -13.30 9.82
CA SER A 74 3.00 -13.13 9.87
C SER A 74 2.24 -14.37 10.33
N VAL A 75 2.75 -15.57 10.00
CA VAL A 75 2.15 -16.86 10.40
C VAL A 75 2.51 -17.23 11.85
N ALA A 76 3.72 -16.89 12.32
CA ALA A 76 4.15 -17.17 13.69
C ALA A 76 3.36 -16.42 14.76
N LYS A 77 2.67 -15.32 14.42
CA LYS A 77 1.83 -14.54 15.36
C LYS A 77 0.48 -15.22 15.68
N VAL A 78 0.11 -16.27 14.94
CA VAL A 78 -1.19 -16.97 15.04
C VAL A 78 -1.06 -18.34 15.73
N ILE A 79 0.16 -18.75 16.10
CA ILE A 79 0.44 -20.02 16.78
C ILE A 79 0.94 -19.73 18.20
#